data_AF-A0A1F9UXB6-F1
#
_entry.id   AF-A0A1F9UXB6-F1
#
_cell.length_a   1.000
_cell.length_b   1.000
_cell.length_c   1.000
_cell.angle_alpha   90.00
_cell.angle_beta   90.00
_cell.angle_gamma   90.00
#
_symmetry.space_group_name_H-M   'P 1'
#
loop_
_entity.id
_entity.type
_entity.pdbx_description
1 polymer ?
#
loop_
_entity_poly.entity_id
_entity_poly.type
_entity_poly.pdbx_seq_one_letter_code
_entity_poly.pdbx_strand_id
1 'polypeptide(L)' 'MSACRSCGAEVVFVPSAKTGKSMILDATPRKGVIVRNERGTFGHVPGGGLTEEALVVDVYTDHHATCLQAEDWRAKK' A
#
# COMPACT_ATOMS: atom_id res chain seq x y z
N MET A 1 11.14 13.29 3.89
CA MET A 1 10.33 12.10 4.26
C MET A 1 10.21 12.01 5.77
N SER A 2 9.16 11.34 6.25
CA SER A 2 8.94 11.09 7.68
C SER A 2 9.48 9.71 8.06
N ALA A 3 9.73 9.49 9.35
CA ALA A 3 10.17 8.20 9.88
C ALA A 3 9.18 7.67 10.93
N CYS A 4 9.01 6.35 10.96
CA CYS A 4 8.27 5.66 12.01
C CYS A 4 8.96 5.90 13.35
N ARG A 5 8.21 6.41 14.33
CA ARG A 5 8.73 6.73 15.65
C ARG A 5 9.20 5.52 16.47
N SER A 6 8.77 4.32 16.11
CA SER A 6 9.12 3.10 16.86
C SER A 6 10.29 2.36 16.22
N CYS A 7 10.17 2.00 14.94
CA CYS A 7 11.20 1.23 14.26
C CYS A 7 12.16 2.06 13.40
N GLY A 8 11.95 3.38 13.28
CA GLY A 8 12.81 4.26 12.49
C GLY A 8 12.68 4.12 10.97
N ALA A 9 11.83 3.21 10.47
CA ALA A 9 11.63 3.00 9.04
C ALA A 9 11.08 4.26 8.35
N GLU A 10 11.44 4.47 7.09
CA GLU A 10 10.93 5.59 6.30
C GLU A 10 9.46 5.37 5.92
N VAL A 11 8.63 6.38 6.15
CA VAL A 11 7.18 6.31 5.98
C VAL A 11 6.60 7.57 5.32
N VAL A 12 5.42 7.42 4.74
CA VAL A 12 4.60 8.52 4.21
C VAL A 12 3.25 8.53 4.90
N PHE A 13 2.77 9.72 5.24
CA PHE A 13 1.43 9.92 5.77
C PHE A 13 0.53 10.44 4.66
N VAL A 14 -0.58 9.75 4.40
CA VAL A 14 -1.53 10.10 3.34
C VAL A 14 -2.96 10.07 3.86
N PRO A 15 -3.88 10.89 3.36
CA PRO A 15 -5.29 10.79 3.71
C PRO A 15 -5.92 9.55 3.06
N SER A 16 -6.70 8.81 3.82
CA SER A 16 -7.53 7.70 3.31
C SER A 16 -8.58 8.24 2.37
N ALA A 17 -8.63 7.74 1.12
CA ALA A 17 -9.68 8.12 0.17
C ALA A 17 -11.10 7.79 0.66
N LYS A 18 -11.26 6.76 1.51
CA LYS A 18 -12.56 6.35 2.05
C LYS A 18 -13.01 7.17 3.25
N THR A 19 -12.08 7.54 4.14
CA THR A 19 -12.42 8.08 5.47
C THR A 19 -11.83 9.46 5.75
N GLY A 20 -10.95 9.97 4.90
CA GLY A 20 -10.18 11.20 5.11
C GLY A 20 -9.14 11.13 6.24
N LYS A 21 -9.15 10.07 7.06
CA LYS A 21 -8.20 9.88 8.16
C LYS A 21 -6.79 9.65 7.63
N SER A 22 -5.79 10.17 8.35
CA SER A 22 -4.40 9.92 8.01
C SER A 22 -4.05 8.44 8.17
N MET A 23 -3.42 7.89 7.15
CA MET A 23 -2.84 6.55 7.09
C MET A 23 -1.32 6.68 7.01
N ILE A 24 -0.62 5.68 7.54
CA ILE A 24 0.84 5.59 7.51
C ILE A 24 1.23 4.43 6.59
N LEU A 25 2.03 4.71 5.57
CA LEU A 25 2.46 3.74 4.57
C LEU A 25 3.98 3.61 4.57
N ASP A 26 4.49 2.43 4.25
CA ASP A 26 5.92 2.23 3.96
C ASP A 26 6.35 3.17 2.81
N ALA A 27 7.46 3.90 2.95
CA ALA A 27 7.86 4.88 1.94
C ALA A 27 8.33 4.25 0.63
N THR A 28 8.82 3.01 0.67
CA THR A 28 9.24 2.28 -0.52
C THR A 28 8.10 1.39 -1.01
N PRO A 29 7.44 1.73 -2.14
CA PRO A 29 6.41 0.88 -2.70
C PRO A 29 7.00 -0.36 -3.38
N ARG A 30 6.15 -1.38 -3.53
CA ARG A 30 6.43 -2.52 -4.42
C ARG A 30 5.75 -2.28 -5.77
N LYS A 31 6.31 -2.84 -6.84
CA LYS A 31 5.66 -2.82 -8.16
C LYS A 31 4.55 -3.87 -8.21
N GLY A 32 3.34 -3.44 -8.52
CA GLY A 32 2.19 -4.29 -8.81
C GLY A 32 1.78 -4.18 -10.27
N VAL A 33 1.12 -5.22 -10.78
CA VAL A 33 0.55 -5.22 -12.14
C VAL A 33 -0.96 -5.30 -12.03
N ILE A 34 -1.64 -4.35 -12.68
CA ILE A 34 -3.09 -4.38 -12.85
C ILE A 34 -3.37 -4.72 -14.30
N VAL A 35 -4.16 -5.77 -14.52
CA VAL A 35 -4.63 -6.16 -15.85
C VAL A 35 -6.06 -5.66 -16.02
N ARG A 36 -6.31 -4.96 -17.13
CA ARG A 36 -7.65 -4.51 -17.49
C ARG A 36 -8.32 -5.57 -18.37
N ASN A 37 -9.47 -6.09 -17.94
CA ASN A 37 -10.32 -6.90 -18.81
C ASN A 37 -11.22 -6.01 -19.69
N GLU A 38 -11.80 -6.57 -20.76
CA GLU A 38 -12.70 -5.88 -21.72
C GLU A 38 -13.92 -5.20 -21.06
N ARG A 39 -14.26 -5.59 -19.82
CA ARG A 39 -15.36 -5.03 -19.03
C ARG A 39 -14.93 -3.90 -18.09
N GLY A 40 -13.69 -3.45 -18.16
CA GLY A 40 -13.16 -2.38 -17.32
C GLY A 40 -12.98 -2.77 -15.85
N THR A 41 -12.95 -4.07 -15.52
CA THR A 41 -12.70 -4.55 -14.16
C THR A 41 -11.19 -4.59 -13.90
N PHE A 42 -10.74 -3.91 -12.84
CA PHE A 42 -9.35 -3.91 -12.39
C PHE A 42 -9.17 -5.03 -11.37
N GLY A 43 -8.40 -6.06 -11.70
CA GLY A 43 -8.16 -7.19 -10.80
C GLY A 43 -6.81 -7.85 -11.07
N HIS A 44 -6.23 -8.45 -10.03
CA HIS A 44 -5.06 -9.30 -10.16
C HIS A 44 -5.52 -10.64 -10.76
N VAL A 45 -5.18 -10.93 -12.02
CA VAL A 45 -5.64 -12.14 -12.72
C VAL A 45 -4.57 -13.23 -12.65
N PRO A 46 -4.80 -14.37 -11.97
CA PRO A 46 -3.95 -15.54 -12.09
C PRO A 46 -4.39 -16.35 -13.32
N GLY A 47 -3.61 -16.25 -14.40
CA GLY A 47 -3.63 -17.20 -15.52
C GLY A 47 -4.49 -16.81 -16.74
N GLY A 48 -3.82 -16.83 -17.91
CA GLY A 48 -4.37 -17.28 -19.20
C GLY A 48 -5.53 -16.49 -19.80
N GLY A 49 -5.30 -15.22 -20.16
CA GLY A 49 -6.25 -14.42 -20.94
C GLY A 49 -5.97 -12.92 -20.81
N LEU A 50 -4.80 -12.49 -21.26
CA LEU A 50 -4.39 -11.09 -21.20
C LEU A 50 -5.03 -10.31 -22.35
N THR A 51 -5.90 -9.35 -22.03
CA THR A 51 -6.27 -8.26 -22.94
C THR A 51 -5.28 -7.10 -22.73
N GLU A 52 -4.90 -6.45 -23.83
CA GLU A 52 -3.55 -5.88 -24.11
C GLU A 52 -3.04 -4.68 -23.29
N GLU A 53 -3.61 -4.33 -22.14
CA GLU A 53 -3.13 -3.19 -21.34
C GLU A 53 -2.88 -3.60 -19.88
N ALA A 54 -1.63 -3.95 -19.60
CA ALA A 54 -1.11 -4.11 -18.24
C ALA A 54 -0.51 -2.79 -17.76
N LEU A 55 -1.00 -2.28 -16.62
CA LEU A 55 -0.43 -1.10 -15.98
C LEU A 55 0.45 -1.54 -14.80
N VAL A 56 1.71 -1.13 -14.84
CA VAL A 56 2.61 -1.24 -13.68
C VAL A 56 2.34 -0.05 -12.75
N VAL A 57 1.98 -0.34 -11.51
CA VAL A 57 1.66 0.67 -10.50
C VAL A 57 2.52 0.48 -9.25
N ASP A 58 2.72 1.57 -8.51
CA ASP A 58 3.29 1.51 -7.17
C ASP A 58 2.23 1.10 -6.15
N VAL A 59 2.52 0.03 -5.42
CA VAL A 59 1.67 -0.50 -4.34
C VAL A 59 2.36 -0.25 -3.02
N TYR A 60 1.75 0.61 -2.22
CA TYR A 60 2.19 0.95 -0.88
C TYR A 60 1.52 0.03 0.15
N THR A 61 2.25 -0.33 1.21
CA THR A 61 1.75 -1.20 2.29
C THR A 61 1.50 -0.37 3.53
N ASP A 62 0.44 -0.69 4.28
CA ASP A 62 0.15 -0.06 5.57
C ASP A 62 1.24 -0.42 6.58
N HIS A 63 1.91 0.61 7.11
CA HIS A 63 3.08 0.39 7.98
C HIS A 63 2.68 -0.23 9.34
N HIS A 64 1.44 -0.10 9.81
CA HIS A 64 0.99 -0.79 11.04
C HIS A 64 1.11 -2.29 10.91
N ALA A 65 0.94 -2.83 9.69
CA ALA A 65 1.00 -4.26 9.43
C ALA A 65 2.44 -4.77 9.24
N THR A 66 3.38 -3.89 8.89
CA THR A 66 4.78 -4.26 8.58
C THR A 66 5.79 -3.83 9.64
N CYS A 67 5.42 -2.96 10.57
CA CYS A 67 6.29 -2.52 11.65
C CYS A 67 6.55 -3.65 12.67
N LEU A 68 7.82 -4.03 12.82
CA LEU A 68 8.26 -5.03 13.80
C LEU A 68 8.04 -4.62 15.26
N GLN A 69 7.87 -3.31 15.51
CA GLN A 69 7.63 -2.71 16.82
C GLN A 69 6.23 -2.07 16.89
N ALA A 70 5.24 -2.65 16.21
CA ALA A 70 3.88 -2.11 16.17
C ALA A 70 3.21 -2.03 17.56
N GLU A 71 3.65 -2.84 18.54
CA GLU A 71 3.12 -2.82 19.90
C GLU A 71 3.39 -1.49 20.61
N ASP A 72 4.54 -0.85 20.36
CA ASP A 72 4.89 0.47 20.88
C ASP A 72 3.87 1.56 20.47
N TRP A 73 3.09 1.31 19.42
CA TRP A 73 2.10 2.26 18.92
C TRP A 73 0.81 2.18 19.74
N ARG A 74 0.48 0.97 20.21
CA ARG A 74 -0.73 0.68 21.00
C ARG A 74 -0.57 1.10 22.46
N ALA A 75 0.66 1.14 22.97
CA ALA A 75 0.97 1.41 24.37
C ALA A 75 0.80 2.88 24.81
N LYS A 76 0.41 3.81 23.92
CA LYS A 76 0.00 5.16 24.34
C LYS A 76 -1.48 5.18 24.71
N LYS A 77 -1.80 4.77 25.93
CA LYS A 77 -2.98 5.23 26.67
C LYS A 77 -2.53 6.16 27.79
#